data_AF-A0A378BSC8-F1
#
_entry.id   AF-A0A378BSC8-F1
#
_cell.length_a   1.000
_cell.length_b   1.000
_cell.length_c   1.000
_cell.angle_alpha   90.00
_cell.angle_beta   90.00
_cell.angle_gamma   90.00
#
_symmetry.space_group_name_H-M   'P 1'
#
loop_
_entity.id
_entity.type
_entity.pdbx_description
1 polymer ?
#
loop_
_entity_poly.entity_id
_entity_poly.type
_entity_poly.pdbx_seq_one_letter_code
_entity_poly.pdbx_strand_id
1 'polypeptide(L)'
;MALIEGSGTIYGMFVIEGLSQTKTEFFANGIPHRIEFTLTLKRVDESLSDMFGSLSDQLSNLQDSATSAIGNIKNTVGGLLQ
;
A
#
# COMPACT_ATOMS: atom_id res chain seq x y z
N MET A 1 5.06 -0.16 7.56
CA MET A 1 6.52 -0.31 7.84
C MET A 1 7.05 -1.40 6.92
N ALA A 2 8.16 -1.19 6.22
CA ALA A 2 8.75 -2.22 5.36
C ALA A 2 9.59 -3.19 6.20
N LEU A 3 9.40 -4.49 5.98
CA LEU A 3 10.25 -5.52 6.55
C LEU A 3 11.49 -5.66 5.66
N ILE A 4 12.65 -5.38 6.24
CA ILE A 4 13.94 -5.40 5.56
C ILE A 4 14.84 -6.41 6.28
N GLU A 5 15.38 -7.36 5.52
CA GLU A 5 16.37 -8.31 6.00
C GLU A 5 17.73 -7.64 6.17
N GLY A 6 18.54 -8.13 7.12
CA GLY A 6 19.93 -7.68 7.29
C GLY A 6 20.84 -7.92 6.08
N SER A 7 20.42 -8.75 5.10
CA SER A 7 21.08 -8.95 3.82
C SER A 7 20.75 -7.89 2.76
N GLY A 8 19.75 -7.03 3.02
CA GLY A 8 19.28 -5.99 2.10
C GLY A 8 18.02 -6.36 1.31
N THR A 9 17.49 -7.58 1.45
CA THR A 9 16.23 -7.97 0.81
C THR A 9 15.04 -7.28 1.49
N ILE A 10 14.19 -6.64 0.69
CA ILE A 10 12.96 -5.98 1.15
C ILE A 10 11.78 -6.92 0.88
N TYR A 11 11.10 -7.36 1.94
CA TYR A 11 9.96 -8.28 1.83
C TYR A 11 8.62 -7.57 1.56
N GLY A 12 8.52 -6.28 1.86
CA GLY A 12 7.32 -5.45 1.68
C GLY A 12 6.77 -4.93 3.00
N MET A 13 5.54 -4.42 3.00
CA MET A 13 4.89 -3.93 4.21
C MET A 13 4.26 -5.05 5.02
N PHE A 14 4.52 -5.04 6.32
CA PHE A 14 3.92 -5.98 7.27
C PHE A 14 3.43 -5.23 8.50
N VAL A 15 2.41 -5.77 9.14
CA VAL A 15 2.00 -5.43 10.50
C VAL A 15 2.32 -6.57 11.44
N ILE A 16 2.65 -6.25 12.68
CA ILE A 16 2.82 -7.22 13.75
C ILE A 16 1.44 -7.51 14.32
N GLU A 17 1.00 -8.76 14.24
CA GLU A 17 -0.26 -9.21 14.85
C GLU A 17 -0.04 -9.81 16.24
N GLY A 18 1.16 -10.31 16.52
CA GLY A 18 1.48 -10.93 17.79
C GLY A 18 2.96 -10.93 18.10
N LEU A 19 3.27 -10.83 19.39
CA LEU A 19 4.60 -10.99 19.96
C LEU A 19 4.48 -11.87 21.20
N SER A 20 5.13 -13.02 21.18
CA SER A 20 5.35 -13.86 22.36
C SER A 20 6.83 -13.84 22.69
N GLN A 21 7.18 -13.67 23.96
CA GLN A 21 8.56 -13.59 24.41
C GLN A 21 8.75 -14.33 25.74
N THR A 22 9.78 -15.18 25.78
CA THR A 22 10.23 -15.89 26.97
C THR A 22 11.64 -15.45 27.31
N LYS A 23 11.82 -14.98 28.54
CA LYS A 23 13.12 -14.53 29.07
C LYS A 23 13.68 -15.62 29.97
N THR A 24 14.92 -16.01 29.75
CA THR A 24 15.61 -17.06 30.51
C THR A 24 17.05 -16.64 30.81
N GLU A 25 17.73 -17.42 31.66
CA GLU A 25 19.13 -17.19 32.06
C GLU A 25 19.34 -15.77 32.60
N PHE A 26 18.77 -15.49 33.78
CA PHE A 26 18.87 -14.17 34.39
C PHE A 26 20.18 -14.00 35.17
N PHE A 27 20.83 -12.86 34.99
CA PHE A 27 21.87 -12.37 35.90
C PHE A 27 21.30 -12.18 37.31
N ALA A 28 22.17 -12.08 38.32
CA ALA A 28 21.77 -11.77 39.69
C ALA A 28 21.02 -10.43 39.83
N ASN A 29 21.17 -9.51 38.86
CA ASN A 29 20.44 -8.24 38.80
C ASN A 29 19.09 -8.34 38.07
N GLY A 30 18.65 -9.54 37.67
CA GLY A 30 17.36 -9.77 37.01
C GLY A 30 17.32 -9.44 35.51
N ILE A 31 18.46 -9.14 34.88
CA ILE A 31 18.54 -8.94 33.43
C ILE A 31 18.66 -10.31 32.74
N PRO A 32 17.81 -10.63 31.76
CA PRO A 32 17.91 -11.89 31.02
C PRO A 32 19.10 -11.86 30.04
N HIS A 33 19.86 -12.94 29.99
CA HIS A 33 20.87 -13.16 28.94
C HIS A 33 20.24 -13.71 27.67
N ARG A 34 19.17 -14.48 27.83
CA ARG A 34 18.49 -15.15 26.73
C ARG A 34 17.07 -14.66 26.62
N ILE A 35 16.72 -14.24 25.41
CA ILE A 35 15.39 -13.81 25.05
C ILE A 35 14.98 -14.61 23.82
N GLU A 36 14.06 -15.55 24.02
CA GLU A 36 13.39 -16.23 22.92
C GLU A 36 12.11 -15.49 22.60
N PHE A 37 11.84 -15.29 21.32
CA PHE A 37 10.62 -14.64 20.90
C PHE A 37 10.07 -15.26 19.62
N THR A 38 8.76 -15.12 19.45
CA THR A 38 8.05 -15.47 18.23
C THR A 38 7.25 -14.26 17.82
N LEU A 39 7.43 -13.82 16.57
CA LEU A 39 6.72 -12.70 15.98
C LEU A 39 5.74 -13.24 14.93
N THR A 40 4.47 -12.85 15.04
CA THR A 40 3.46 -13.15 14.03
C THR A 40 3.27 -11.92 13.16
N LEU A 41 3.55 -12.07 11.87
CA LEU A 41 3.46 -10.99 10.88
C LEU A 41 2.35 -11.26 9.89
N LYS A 42 1.62 -10.21 9.55
CA LYS A 42 0.68 -10.20 8.44
C LYS A 42 1.14 -9.25 7.36
N ARG A 43 1.19 -9.74 6.14
CA ARG A 43 1.51 -8.92 4.97
C ARG A 43 0.39 -7.92 4.77
N VAL A 44 0.77 -6.64 4.66
CA VAL A 44 -0.14 -5.60 4.20
C VAL A 44 0.00 -5.60 2.68
N ASP A 45 -0.90 -6.31 2.03
CA ASP A 45 -1.10 -6.09 0.61
C ASP A 45 -1.78 -4.74 0.45
N GLU A 46 -1.25 -3.92 -0.46
CA GLU A 46 -1.90 -2.69 -0.90
C GLU A 46 -3.32 -3.07 -1.27
N SER A 47 -4.28 -2.48 -0.57
CA SER A 47 -5.64 -3.02 -0.55
C SER A 47 -6.16 -2.98 -1.98
N LEU A 48 -6.95 -3.97 -2.39
CA LEU A 48 -7.65 -3.92 -3.68
C LEU A 48 -8.34 -2.56 -3.92
N SER A 49 -8.73 -1.87 -2.86
CA SER A 49 -9.22 -0.49 -2.86
C SER A 49 -8.29 0.54 -3.52
N ASP A 50 -6.97 0.44 -3.34
CA ASP A 50 -5.99 1.32 -3.99
C ASP A 50 -5.91 1.01 -5.50
N MET A 51 -6.00 -0.27 -5.87
CA MET A 51 -6.12 -0.68 -7.28
C MET A 51 -7.45 -0.20 -7.90
N PHE A 52 -8.58 -0.34 -7.19
CA PHE A 52 -9.88 0.15 -7.64
C PHE A 52 -9.94 1.67 -7.76
N GLY A 53 -9.28 2.40 -6.84
CA GLY A 53 -9.12 3.85 -6.93
C GLY A 53 -8.39 4.25 -8.21
N SER A 54 -7.19 3.68 -8.43
CA SER A 54 -6.41 3.98 -9.64
C SER A 54 -7.12 3.61 -10.96
N LEU A 55 -7.93 2.54 -10.98
CA LEU A 55 -8.72 2.17 -12.15
C LEU A 55 -9.91 3.12 -12.37
N SER A 56 -10.57 3.54 -11.30
CA SER A 56 -11.68 4.51 -11.36
C SER A 56 -11.20 5.87 -11.84
N ASP A 57 -10.03 6.31 -11.35
CA ASP A 57 -9.38 7.55 -11.79
C ASP A 57 -9.00 7.48 -13.27
N GLN A 58 -8.44 6.35 -13.72
CA GLN A 58 -8.14 6.12 -15.14
C GLN A 58 -9.40 6.18 -16.02
N LEU A 59 -10.51 5.58 -15.56
CA LEU A 59 -11.77 5.60 -16.29
C LEU A 59 -12.38 7.01 -16.36
N SER A 60 -12.34 7.77 -15.26
CA SER A 60 -12.81 9.17 -15.22
C SER A 60 -12.02 10.02 -16.20
N ASN A 61 -10.69 9.94 -16.17
CA ASN A 61 -9.83 10.70 -17.08
C ASN A 61 -10.11 10.38 -18.56
N LEU A 62 -10.41 9.11 -18.88
CA LEU A 62 -10.78 8.70 -20.23
C LEU A 62 -12.13 9.29 -20.65
N GLN A 63 -13.12 9.27 -19.75
CA GLN A 63 -14.45 9.85 -19.99
C GLN A 63 -14.37 11.37 -20.16
N ASP A 64 -13.58 12.07 -19.35
CA ASP A 64 -13.40 13.52 -19.45
C ASP A 64 -12.72 13.91 -20.76
N SER A 65 -11.72 13.14 -21.18
CA SER A 65 -11.04 13.32 -22.47
C SER A 65 -12.00 13.12 -23.64
N ALA A 66 -12.82 12.07 -23.59
CA ALA A 66 -13.84 11.79 -24.61
C ALA A 66 -14.93 12.89 -24.64
N THR A 67 -15.39 13.33 -23.47
CA THR A 67 -16.40 14.39 -23.34
C THR A 67 -15.87 15.72 -23.86
N SER A 68 -14.61 16.04 -23.55
CA SER A 68 -13.95 17.26 -24.04
C SER A 68 -13.79 17.24 -25.56
N ALA A 69 -13.37 16.11 -26.14
CA ALA A 69 -13.27 15.95 -27.60
C ALA A 69 -14.63 16.14 -28.28
N ILE A 70 -15.69 15.54 -27.75
CA ILE A 70 -17.06 15.68 -28.29
C ILE A 70 -17.56 17.12 -28.14
N GLY A 71 -17.30 17.76 -27.00
CA GLY A 71 -17.66 19.17 -26.75
C GLY A 71 -16.99 20.13 -27.73
N ASN A 72 -15.68 19.96 -27.98
CA ASN A 72 -14.93 20.78 -28.93
C ASN A 72 -15.43 20.62 -30.37
N ILE A 73 -15.77 19.39 -30.78
CA ILE A 73 -16.36 19.12 -32.10
C ILE A 73 -17.74 19.78 -32.20
N LYS A 74 -18.59 19.65 -31.18
CA LYS A 74 -19.91 20.31 -31.13
C LYS A 74 -19.80 21.83 -31.24
N ASN A 75 -18.85 22.45 -30.54
CA ASN A 75 -18.66 23.89 -30.57
C ASN A 75 -18.15 24.36 -31.93
N THR A 76 -17.22 23.63 -32.54
CA THR A 76 -16.67 23.96 -33.86
C THR A 76 -17.74 23.82 -34.95
N VAL A 77 -18.51 22.73 -34.94
CA VAL A 77 -19.61 22.53 -35.90
C VAL A 77 -20.75 23.52 -35.66
N GLY A 78 -21.10 23.81 -34.40
CA GLY A 78 -22.13 24.81 -34.07
C GLY A 78 -21.75 26.22 -34.50
N GLY A 79 -20.46 26.58 -34.43
CA GLY A 79 -19.96 27.88 -34.91
C GLY A 79 -19.81 28.01 -36.42
N LEU A 80 -19.89 26.89 -37.16
CA LEU A 80 -19.86 26.88 -38.63
C LEU A 80 -21.26 26.98 -39.27
N LEU A 81 -22.33 26.74 -38.49
CA LEU A 81 -23.73 26.75 -38.94
C LEU A 81 -24.50 28.01 -38.50
N GLN A 82 -23.80 29.01 -37.97
CA GLN A 82 -24.32 30.28 -37.49
C GLN A 82 -23.69 31.42 -38.29
#